data_AF-A0A7S2WH58-F1
#
_entry.id   AF-A0A7S2WH58-F1
#
_cell.length_a   1.000
_cell.length_b   1.000
_cell.length_c   1.000
_cell.angle_alpha   90.00
_cell.angle_beta   90.00
_cell.angle_gamma   90.00
#
_symmetry.space_group_name_H-M   'P 1'
#
loop_
_entity.id
_entity.type
_entity.pdbx_description
1 polymer ?
#
loop_
_entity_poly.entity_id
_entity_poly.type
_entity_poly.pdbx_seq_one_letter_code
_entity_poly.pdbx_strand_id
1 'polypeptide(L)'
;EKVHYLLENLCSPKATEGRWITRMDLVSSKTLSSEEAKNVVGDTTRLQPGKEYLLLLQHPQYGHCERECETVSKTCHDLADKELDMDGLAVALWQREAEPDALVAQLCTDVCPRKPITKKRKDYKFRPKTDQEAKMDELMATLEASGMGGMNMYSRDDMEGMLDEYGDQLGAGGEL
;
A
#
# COMPACT_ATOMS: atom_id res chain seq x y z
N GLU A 1 -12.84 -2.09 18.15
CA GLU A 1 -13.34 -2.50 16.81
C GLU A 1 -12.60 -1.81 15.66
N LYS A 2 -12.67 -0.47 15.50
CA LYS A 2 -11.98 0.24 14.39
C LYS A 2 -10.48 -0.04 14.27
N VAL A 3 -9.74 -0.10 15.39
CA VAL A 3 -8.29 -0.33 15.36
C VAL A 3 -7.94 -1.72 14.84
N HIS A 4 -8.68 -2.77 15.24
CA HIS A 4 -8.48 -4.13 14.73
C HIS A 4 -8.75 -4.20 13.22
N TYR A 5 -9.84 -3.58 12.76
CA TYR A 5 -10.14 -3.51 11.32
C TYR A 5 -9.00 -2.86 10.52
N LEU A 6 -8.43 -1.76 11.03
CA LEU A 6 -7.30 -1.08 10.38
C LEU A 6 -6.07 -1.99 10.31
N LEU A 7 -5.78 -2.69 11.41
CA LEU A 7 -4.63 -3.58 11.54
C LEU A 7 -4.74 -4.82 10.66
N GLU A 8 -5.93 -5.42 10.55
CA GLU A 8 -6.19 -6.57 9.67
C GLU A 8 -6.04 -6.22 8.19
N ASN A 9 -6.43 -5.00 7.80
CA ASN A 9 -6.39 -4.54 6.41
C ASN A 9 -5.08 -3.84 6.02
N LEU A 10 -4.19 -3.56 6.98
CA LEU A 10 -2.93 -2.85 6.77
C LEU A 10 -2.01 -3.54 5.74
N CYS A 11 -2.09 -4.86 5.64
CA CYS A 11 -1.27 -5.66 4.73
C CYS A 11 -1.97 -6.03 3.41
N SER A 12 -3.22 -5.57 3.21
CA SER A 12 -4.02 -5.85 2.02
C SER A 12 -3.91 -4.72 0.98
N PRO A 13 -3.27 -4.95 -0.18
CA PRO A 13 -3.07 -3.91 -1.20
C PRO A 13 -4.38 -3.47 -1.89
N LYS A 14 -5.48 -4.21 -1.69
CA LYS A 14 -6.82 -3.86 -2.20
C LYS A 14 -7.62 -3.01 -1.21
N ALA A 15 -7.34 -3.16 0.09
CA ALA A 15 -7.99 -2.35 1.10
C ALA A 15 -7.42 -0.93 1.12
N THR A 16 -8.22 0.03 1.55
CA THR A 16 -7.81 1.43 1.69
C THR A 16 -6.59 1.57 2.60
N GLU A 17 -6.57 0.81 3.69
CA GLU A 17 -5.54 0.82 4.73
C GLU A 17 -4.22 0.19 4.28
N GLY A 18 -4.25 -0.80 3.39
CA GLY A 18 -3.06 -1.51 2.90
C GLY A 18 -2.60 -1.10 1.51
N ARG A 19 -3.34 -0.21 0.86
CA ARG A 19 -3.02 0.34 -0.47
C ARG A 19 -1.61 0.92 -0.57
N TRP A 20 -1.04 1.44 0.52
CA TRP A 20 0.32 1.97 0.55
C TRP A 20 1.37 0.99 0.01
N ILE A 21 1.13 -0.32 0.12
CA ILE A 21 2.01 -1.38 -0.40
C ILE A 21 2.17 -1.27 -1.91
N THR A 22 1.13 -0.81 -2.62
CA THR A 22 1.18 -0.65 -4.08
C THR A 22 2.08 0.49 -4.54
N ARG A 23 2.62 1.30 -3.61
CA ARG A 23 3.66 2.30 -3.88
C ARG A 23 5.07 1.77 -3.63
N MET A 24 5.19 0.56 -3.09
CA MET A 24 6.46 -0.02 -2.69
C MET A 24 7.02 -0.90 -3.80
N ASP A 25 8.33 -0.81 -4.00
CA ASP A 25 9.09 -1.63 -4.94
C ASP A 25 10.35 -2.19 -4.24
N LEU A 26 10.80 -3.37 -4.67
CA LEU A 26 11.96 -4.03 -4.07
C LEU A 26 13.16 -3.92 -5.02
N VAL A 27 14.07 -3.01 -4.72
CA VAL A 27 15.17 -2.64 -5.61
C VAL A 27 16.53 -3.09 -5.07
N SER A 28 17.46 -3.39 -5.98
CA SER A 28 18.84 -3.69 -5.61
C SER A 28 19.62 -2.41 -5.31
N SER A 29 20.40 -2.42 -4.24
CA SER A 29 21.30 -1.32 -3.88
C SER A 29 22.35 -1.00 -4.96
N LYS A 30 22.58 -1.91 -5.92
CA LYS A 30 23.52 -1.68 -7.04
C LYS A 30 22.89 -0.97 -8.23
N THR A 31 21.60 -1.16 -8.46
CA THR A 31 20.87 -0.60 -9.61
C THR A 31 20.14 0.68 -9.27
N LEU A 32 20.10 1.05 -7.99
CA LEU A 32 19.45 2.23 -7.48
C LEU A 32 20.12 3.51 -7.97
N SER A 33 19.32 4.42 -8.52
CA SER A 33 19.80 5.75 -8.88
C SER A 33 19.92 6.67 -7.66
N SER A 34 20.71 7.74 -7.80
CA SER A 34 20.87 8.77 -6.77
C SER A 34 19.55 9.48 -6.40
N GLU A 35 18.59 9.53 -7.33
CA GLU A 35 17.28 10.13 -7.10
C GLU A 35 16.37 9.19 -6.32
N GLU A 36 16.35 7.90 -6.68
CA GLU A 36 15.59 6.87 -5.98
C GLU A 36 16.12 6.62 -4.56
N ALA A 37 17.43 6.80 -4.33
CA ALA A 37 18.02 6.67 -3.00
C ALA A 37 17.37 7.55 -1.93
N LYS A 38 16.78 8.69 -2.31
CA LYS A 38 16.04 9.59 -1.41
C LYS A 38 14.71 9.01 -0.95
N ASN A 39 14.14 8.10 -1.73
CA ASN A 39 12.83 7.49 -1.50
C ASN A 39 12.93 6.08 -0.89
N VAL A 40 14.14 5.64 -0.52
CA VAL A 40 14.32 4.36 0.17
C VAL A 40 13.79 4.45 1.58
N VAL A 41 12.98 3.46 1.96
CA VAL A 41 12.42 3.34 3.30
C VAL A 41 13.42 2.62 4.22
N GLY A 42 13.74 3.25 5.35
CA GLY A 42 14.57 2.69 6.41
C GLY A 42 16.06 3.10 6.37
N ASP A 43 16.78 2.76 7.45
CA ASP A 43 18.15 3.24 7.72
C ASP A 43 19.24 2.57 6.86
N THR A 44 19.69 3.19 5.78
CA THR A 44 20.75 2.64 4.90
C THR A 44 22.19 2.85 5.43
N THR A 45 22.38 3.49 6.58
CA THR A 45 23.73 3.84 7.08
C THR A 45 24.57 2.62 7.49
N ARG A 46 23.92 1.50 7.82
CA ARG A 46 24.57 0.26 8.29
C ARG A 46 24.97 -0.70 7.17
N LEU A 47 24.80 -0.31 5.90
CA LEU A 47 25.11 -1.17 4.75
C LEU A 47 26.63 -1.24 4.51
N GLN A 48 27.15 -2.44 4.26
CA GLN A 48 28.57 -2.63 4.02
C GLN A 48 28.93 -2.27 2.57
N PRO A 49 30.03 -1.54 2.34
CA PRO A 49 30.48 -1.24 0.98
C PRO A 49 30.85 -2.52 0.23
N GLY A 50 30.54 -2.56 -1.08
CA GLY A 50 30.85 -3.69 -1.96
C GLY A 50 29.89 -4.88 -1.89
N LYS A 51 28.86 -4.83 -1.04
CA LYS A 51 27.80 -5.85 -0.96
C LYS A 51 26.49 -5.35 -1.57
N GLU A 52 25.67 -6.30 -2.03
CA GLU A 52 24.36 -6.03 -2.61
C GLU A 52 23.26 -6.28 -1.60
N TYR A 53 22.35 -5.32 -1.46
CA TYR A 53 21.23 -5.37 -0.52
C TYR A 53 19.91 -5.16 -1.25
N LEU A 54 18.85 -5.74 -0.68
CA LEU A 54 17.49 -5.48 -1.12
C LEU A 54 16.95 -4.31 -0.30
N LEU A 55 16.47 -3.29 -1.00
CA LEU A 55 15.96 -2.07 -0.40
C LEU A 55 14.50 -1.91 -0.80
N LEU A 56 13.71 -1.32 0.09
CA LEU A 56 12.32 -0.97 -0.18
C LEU A 56 12.29 0.48 -0.68
N LEU A 57 11.84 0.68 -1.90
CA LEU A 57 11.71 1.99 -2.54
C LEU A 57 10.24 2.43 -2.54
N GLN A 58 9.97 3.65 -2.10
CA GLN A 58 8.62 4.21 -2.16
C GLN A 58 8.45 5.13 -3.37
N HIS A 59 7.55 4.78 -4.27
CA HIS A 59 7.18 5.63 -5.39
C HIS A 59 6.17 6.72 -4.98
N PRO A 60 6.17 7.87 -5.67
CA PRO A 60 5.17 8.92 -5.44
C PRO A 60 3.76 8.49 -5.88
N GLN A 61 3.66 7.70 -6.95
CA GLN A 61 2.40 7.23 -7.52
C GLN A 61 2.07 5.81 -7.04
N TYR A 62 0.78 5.47 -7.03
CA TYR A 62 0.32 4.10 -6.84
C TYR A 62 0.64 3.25 -8.07
N GLY A 63 1.02 2.00 -7.86
CA GLY A 63 1.34 1.06 -8.92
C GLY A 63 0.33 -0.08 -9.04
N HIS A 64 0.46 -0.85 -10.11
CA HIS A 64 -0.19 -2.15 -10.21
C HIS A 64 0.48 -3.13 -9.25
N CYS A 65 -0.32 -3.80 -8.43
CA CYS A 65 0.19 -4.80 -7.51
C CYS A 65 0.54 -6.08 -8.28
N GLU A 66 1.81 -6.22 -8.63
CA GLU A 66 2.37 -7.42 -9.24
C GLU A 66 3.27 -8.17 -8.24
N ARG A 67 4.24 -8.95 -8.71
CA ARG A 67 5.06 -9.88 -7.89
C ARG A 67 5.74 -9.24 -6.68
N GLU A 68 6.28 -8.02 -6.82
CA GLU A 68 7.02 -7.37 -5.75
C GLU A 68 6.08 -6.83 -4.68
N CYS A 69 4.98 -6.20 -5.09
CA CYS A 69 3.89 -5.79 -4.22
C CYS A 69 3.29 -6.99 -3.46
N GLU A 70 3.03 -8.12 -4.14
CA GLU A 70 2.59 -9.37 -3.50
C GLU A 70 3.60 -9.87 -2.46
N THR A 71 4.90 -9.74 -2.76
CA THR A 71 5.97 -10.14 -1.82
C THR A 71 5.96 -9.25 -0.58
N VAL A 72 5.81 -7.94 -0.74
CA VAL A 72 5.72 -6.98 0.38
C VAL A 72 4.45 -7.24 1.19
N SER A 73 3.29 -7.42 0.56
CA SER A 73 2.02 -7.74 1.23
C SER A 73 2.12 -9.04 2.02
N LYS A 74 2.68 -10.10 1.42
CA LYS A 74 2.89 -11.37 2.12
C LYS A 74 3.83 -11.22 3.31
N THR A 75 4.94 -10.50 3.14
CA THR A 75 5.90 -10.26 4.22
C THR A 75 5.26 -9.43 5.35
N CYS A 76 4.42 -8.45 5.01
CA CYS A 76 3.65 -7.68 5.97
C CYS A 76 2.74 -8.60 6.81
N HIS A 77 1.96 -9.48 6.17
CA HIS A 77 1.13 -10.46 6.89
C HIS A 77 1.97 -11.41 7.75
N ASP A 78 3.07 -11.95 7.20
CA ASP A 78 3.96 -12.83 7.94
C ASP A 78 4.54 -12.15 9.19
N LEU A 79 4.89 -10.86 9.13
CA LEU A 79 5.37 -10.09 10.26
C LEU A 79 4.24 -9.81 11.26
N ALA A 80 3.10 -9.35 10.78
CA ALA A 80 1.93 -9.06 11.61
C ALA A 80 1.45 -10.29 12.39
N ASP A 81 1.46 -11.47 11.78
CA ASP A 81 0.97 -12.71 12.40
C ASP A 81 2.00 -13.36 13.33
N LYS A 82 3.31 -13.29 13.01
CA LYS A 82 4.34 -14.08 13.70
C LYS A 82 5.15 -13.30 14.71
N GLU A 83 5.39 -12.02 14.43
CA GLU A 83 6.37 -11.22 15.16
C GLU A 83 5.71 -10.11 15.96
N LEU A 84 4.48 -9.71 15.60
CA LEU A 84 3.76 -8.62 16.24
C LEU A 84 2.62 -9.13 17.11
N ASP A 85 2.61 -8.70 18.37
CA ASP A 85 1.41 -8.81 19.22
C ASP A 85 0.40 -7.74 18.77
N MET A 86 -0.47 -8.11 17.83
CA MET A 86 -1.45 -7.20 17.24
C MET A 86 -2.44 -6.66 18.27
N ASP A 87 -2.75 -7.44 19.31
CA ASP A 87 -3.60 -7.00 20.42
C ASP A 87 -2.87 -5.99 21.31
N GLY A 88 -1.61 -6.28 21.65
CA GLY A 88 -0.73 -5.35 22.38
C GLY A 88 -0.51 -4.04 21.62
N LEU A 89 -0.31 -4.12 20.31
CA LEU A 89 -0.19 -2.95 19.43
C LEU A 89 -1.49 -2.14 19.37
N ALA A 90 -2.65 -2.81 19.26
CA ALA A 90 -3.95 -2.15 19.26
C ALA A 90 -4.21 -1.39 20.57
N VAL A 91 -3.82 -1.97 21.71
CA VAL A 91 -3.91 -1.31 23.03
C VAL A 91 -3.00 -0.10 23.10
N ALA A 92 -1.73 -0.24 22.69
CA ALA A 92 -0.76 0.86 22.71
C ALA A 92 -1.20 2.05 21.84
N LEU A 93 -1.74 1.75 20.65
CA LEU A 93 -2.31 2.76 19.74
C LEU A 93 -3.57 3.41 20.33
N TRP A 94 -4.45 2.64 20.97
CA TRP A 94 -5.69 3.15 21.57
C TRP A 94 -5.43 4.05 22.77
N GLN A 95 -4.48 3.69 23.63
CA GLN A 95 -4.10 4.47 24.81
C GLN A 95 -3.36 5.77 24.43
N ARG A 96 -3.00 5.96 23.16
CA ARG A 96 -2.16 7.06 22.64
C ARG A 96 -0.81 7.16 23.36
N GLU A 97 -0.35 6.07 23.96
CA GLU A 97 0.92 6.00 24.69
C GLU A 97 2.11 5.80 23.75
N ALA A 98 1.84 5.49 22.49
CA ALA A 98 2.87 5.11 21.54
C ALA A 98 3.12 6.23 20.53
N GLU A 99 4.25 6.93 20.67
CA GLU A 99 4.79 7.74 19.57
C GLU A 99 5.19 6.82 18.40
N PRO A 100 5.10 7.30 17.15
CA PRO A 100 5.48 6.51 15.97
C PRO A 100 6.87 5.89 16.08
N ASP A 101 7.84 6.61 16.64
CA ASP A 101 9.20 6.12 16.82
C ASP A 101 9.30 5.04 17.89
N ALA A 102 8.51 5.13 18.97
CA ALA A 102 8.42 4.10 20.00
C ALA A 102 7.76 2.83 19.47
N LEU A 103 6.75 2.96 18.60
CA LEU A 103 6.16 1.83 17.88
C LEU A 103 7.18 1.17 16.97
N VAL A 104 7.88 1.94 16.13
CA VAL A 104 8.94 1.37 15.26
C VAL A 104 10.00 0.67 16.09
N ALA A 105 10.43 1.24 17.22
CA ALA A 105 11.39 0.61 18.11
C ALA A 105 10.87 -0.70 18.74
N GLN A 106 9.58 -0.77 19.10
CA GLN A 106 8.95 -1.99 19.62
C GLN A 106 8.76 -3.06 18.54
N LEU A 107 8.40 -2.65 17.32
CA LEU A 107 8.15 -3.54 16.18
C LEU A 107 9.46 -4.04 15.53
N CYS A 108 10.54 -3.26 15.59
CA CYS A 108 11.81 -3.54 14.91
C CYS A 108 12.93 -4.01 15.84
N THR A 109 12.64 -4.88 16.81
CA THR A 109 13.66 -5.25 17.82
C THR A 109 14.68 -6.29 17.36
N ASP A 110 14.37 -7.24 16.48
CA ASP A 110 15.38 -8.22 16.01
C ASP A 110 15.17 -8.77 14.59
N VAL A 111 14.07 -8.39 13.92
CA VAL A 111 13.57 -9.06 12.70
C VAL A 111 14.24 -8.57 11.40
N CYS A 112 15.11 -7.56 11.45
CA CYS A 112 15.77 -7.01 10.27
C CYS A 112 17.31 -7.21 10.26
N PRO A 113 17.84 -8.43 10.33
CA PRO A 113 19.24 -8.64 10.01
C PRO A 113 19.44 -8.30 8.52
N ARG A 114 20.11 -7.18 8.24
CA ARG A 114 20.44 -6.71 6.88
C ARG A 114 21.48 -7.64 6.26
N LYS A 115 21.02 -8.77 5.75
CA LYS A 115 21.86 -9.75 5.07
C LYS A 115 22.02 -9.33 3.60
N PRO A 116 23.24 -9.41 3.07
CA PRO A 116 23.45 -9.20 1.66
C PRO A 116 22.74 -10.29 0.86
N ILE A 117 22.22 -9.93 -0.31
CA ILE A 117 21.62 -10.89 -1.24
C ILE A 117 22.74 -11.76 -1.82
N THR A 118 22.58 -13.08 -1.75
CA THR A 118 23.55 -14.05 -2.31
C THR A 118 23.04 -14.74 -3.56
N LYS A 119 21.73 -14.67 -3.84
CA LYS A 119 21.08 -15.32 -4.98
C LYS A 119 20.68 -14.29 -6.02
N LYS A 120 20.80 -14.66 -7.30
CA LYS A 120 20.25 -13.85 -8.40
C LYS A 120 18.74 -13.80 -8.28
N ARG A 121 18.21 -12.59 -8.11
CA ARG A 121 16.78 -12.27 -8.12
C ARG A 121 16.40 -11.74 -9.50
N LYS A 122 15.18 -12.02 -9.94
CA LYS A 122 14.59 -11.31 -11.07
C LYS A 122 13.91 -10.05 -10.55
N ASP A 123 14.36 -8.91 -11.04
CA ASP A 123 13.79 -7.60 -10.75
C ASP A 123 12.60 -7.34 -11.69
N TYR A 124 11.43 -7.06 -11.12
CA TYR A 124 10.21 -6.74 -11.84
C TYR A 124 9.99 -5.24 -11.76
N LYS A 125 9.84 -4.59 -12.91
CA LYS A 125 9.69 -3.14 -12.94
C LYS A 125 8.38 -2.69 -12.31
N PHE A 126 8.47 -1.68 -11.46
CA PHE A 126 7.30 -0.92 -11.02
C PHE A 126 6.48 -0.39 -12.20
N ARG A 127 5.16 -0.61 -12.17
CA ARG A 127 4.22 -0.10 -13.16
C ARG A 127 3.31 0.93 -12.52
N PRO A 128 3.55 2.24 -12.74
CA PRO A 128 2.70 3.27 -12.19
C PRO A 128 1.30 3.18 -12.81
N LYS A 129 0.29 3.35 -11.96
CA LYS A 129 -1.08 3.62 -12.39
C LYS A 129 -1.21 5.07 -12.80
N THR A 130 -2.15 5.32 -13.69
CA THR A 130 -2.62 6.68 -13.95
C THR A 130 -3.40 7.20 -12.73
N ASP A 131 -3.51 8.52 -12.63
CA ASP A 131 -4.29 9.16 -11.55
C ASP A 131 -5.77 8.74 -11.59
N GLN A 132 -6.31 8.44 -12.77
CA GLN A 132 -7.69 7.98 -12.92
C GLN A 132 -7.86 6.55 -12.37
N GLU A 133 -6.96 5.63 -12.71
CA GLU A 133 -6.98 4.26 -12.19
C GLU A 133 -6.79 4.26 -10.66
N ALA A 134 -5.87 5.08 -10.15
CA ALA A 134 -5.64 5.20 -8.71
C ALA A 134 -6.89 5.71 -7.97
N LYS A 135 -7.63 6.67 -8.53
CA LYS A 135 -8.89 7.16 -7.95
C LYS A 135 -10.01 6.14 -8.03
N MET A 136 -10.13 5.45 -9.16
CA MET A 136 -11.14 4.40 -9.34
C MET A 136 -10.95 3.29 -8.31
N ASP A 137 -9.72 2.81 -8.13
CA ASP A 137 -9.41 1.81 -7.13
C ASP A 137 -9.71 2.31 -5.69
N GLU A 138 -9.67 3.63 -5.45
CA GLU A 138 -9.91 4.23 -4.11
C GLU A 138 -11.39 4.21 -3.79
N LEU A 139 -12.18 4.59 -4.80
CA LEU A 139 -13.62 4.51 -4.75
C LEU A 139 -14.06 3.07 -4.52
N MET A 140 -13.50 2.11 -5.26
CA MET A 140 -13.83 0.69 -5.10
C MET A 140 -13.49 0.18 -3.69
N ALA A 141 -12.30 0.51 -3.17
CA ALA A 141 -11.92 0.11 -1.81
C ALA A 141 -12.85 0.72 -0.74
N THR A 142 -13.28 1.97 -0.92
CA THR A 142 -14.21 2.65 -0.01
C THR A 142 -15.62 2.03 -0.04
N LEU A 143 -16.09 1.64 -1.23
CA LEU A 143 -17.36 0.96 -1.41
C LEU A 143 -17.34 -0.45 -0.80
N GLU A 144 -16.25 -1.19 -0.97
CA GLU A 144 -16.04 -2.49 -0.31
C GLU A 144 -16.06 -2.35 1.22
N ALA A 145 -15.33 -1.37 1.76
CA ALA A 145 -15.30 -1.10 3.20
C ALA A 145 -16.68 -0.68 3.76
N SER A 146 -17.51 -0.06 2.93
CA SER A 146 -18.90 0.32 3.28
C SER A 146 -19.90 -0.83 3.16
N GLY A 147 -19.44 -2.05 2.83
CA GLY A 147 -20.29 -3.23 2.64
C GLY A 147 -21.07 -3.24 1.32
N MET A 148 -20.79 -2.29 0.42
CA MET A 148 -21.45 -2.15 -0.88
C MET A 148 -20.70 -2.87 -2.01
N GLY A 149 -19.49 -3.37 -1.77
CA GLY A 149 -18.67 -4.07 -2.77
C GLY A 149 -19.24 -5.40 -3.29
N GLY A 150 -20.31 -5.91 -2.68
CA GLY A 150 -21.02 -7.13 -3.12
C GLY A 150 -22.36 -6.89 -3.82
N MET A 151 -22.83 -5.64 -3.91
CA MET A 151 -24.06 -5.29 -4.63
C MET A 151 -23.72 -5.08 -6.11
N ASN A 152 -23.98 -6.12 -6.90
CA ASN A 152 -24.00 -6.20 -8.37
C ASN A 152 -23.43 -5.01 -9.15
N MET A 153 -22.35 -5.29 -9.89
CA MET A 153 -21.83 -4.52 -11.02
C MET A 153 -22.96 -3.77 -11.75
N TYR A 154 -22.99 -2.44 -11.62
CA TYR A 154 -23.54 -1.63 -12.70
C TYR A 154 -22.69 -1.96 -13.92
N SER A 155 -23.31 -2.51 -14.96
CA SER A 155 -22.64 -2.70 -16.24
C SER A 155 -22.18 -1.33 -16.73
N ARG A 156 -21.15 -1.27 -17.58
CA ARG A 156 -20.70 0.00 -18.18
C ARG A 156 -21.87 0.76 -18.83
N ASP A 157 -22.85 0.02 -19.33
CA ASP A 157 -24.11 0.51 -19.90
C ASP A 157 -25.09 1.07 -18.84
N ASP A 158 -25.10 0.54 -17.61
CA ASP A 158 -25.98 1.04 -16.54
C ASP A 158 -25.49 2.36 -15.95
N MET A 159 -24.17 2.62 -15.99
CA MET A 159 -23.58 3.92 -15.61
C MET A 159 -23.91 5.01 -16.65
N GLU A 160 -23.95 4.68 -17.95
CA GLU A 160 -24.38 5.60 -19.00
C GLU A 160 -25.88 5.94 -18.88
N GLY A 161 -26.73 4.95 -18.58
CA GLY A 161 -28.17 5.19 -18.36
C GLY A 161 -28.47 6.11 -17.16
N MET A 162 -27.69 6.02 -16.08
CA MET A 162 -27.85 6.92 -14.93
C MET A 162 -27.39 8.36 -15.21
N LEU A 163 -26.37 8.54 -16.05
CA LEU A 163 -25.89 9.85 -16.48
C LEU A 163 -26.87 10.53 -17.46
N ASP A 164 -27.50 9.76 -18.34
CA ASP A 164 -28.56 10.25 -19.23
C ASP A 164 -29.82 10.67 -18.44
N GLU A 165 -30.22 9.91 -17.42
CA GLU A 165 -31.39 10.24 -16.59
C GLU A 165 -31.17 11.50 -15.73
N TYR A 166 -29.93 11.76 -15.28
CA TYR A 166 -29.57 13.02 -14.59
C TYR A 166 -29.28 14.18 -15.56
N GLY A 167 -28.90 13.89 -16.81
CA GLY A 167 -28.70 14.89 -17.86
C GLY A 167 -30.00 15.57 -18.27
N ASP A 168 -31.11 14.82 -18.30
CA ASP A 168 -32.43 15.35 -18.67
C ASP A 168 -33.09 16.21 -17.57
N GLN A 169 -32.62 16.10 -16.32
CA GLN A 169 -33.16 16.89 -15.20
C GLN A 169 -32.34 18.17 -14.89
N LEU A 170 -31.14 18.33 -15.46
CA LEU A 170 -30.30 19.53 -15.33
C LEU A 170 -30.18 20.35 -16.64
N GLY A 171 -30.85 19.92 -17.71
CA GLY A 171 -30.85 20.58 -19.03
C GLY A 171 -31.97 21.59 -19.30
N ALA A 172 -32.80 21.95 -18.31
CA ALA A 172 -33.85 22.96 -18.47
C ALA A 172 -33.54 24.23 -17.67
N GLY A 173 -32.57 25.01 -18.14
CA GLY A 173 -32.18 26.25 -17.47
C GLY A 173 -31.19 27.11 -18.27
N GLY A 174 -31.51 27.44 -19.51
CA GLY A 174 -30.73 28.43 -20.28
C GLY A 174 -31.44 28.90 -21.54
N GLU A 175 -31.60 30.22 -21.65
CA GLU A 175 -31.96 31.03 -22.84
C GLU A 175 -33.47 31.21 -23.17
N LEU A 176 -34.11 32.16 -22.47
CA LEU A 176 -34.45 33.52 -22.96
C LEU A 176 -35.16 34.34 -21.88
#